data_AF-A0A2E4KBV4-F1
#
_entry.id   AF-A0A2E4KBV4-F1
#
_cell.length_a   1.000
_cell.length_b   1.000
_cell.length_c   1.000
_cell.angle_alpha   90.00
_cell.angle_beta   90.00
_cell.angle_gamma   90.00
#
_symmetry.space_group_name_H-M   'P 1'
#
loop_
_entity.id
_entity.type
_entity.pdbx_description
1 polymer ?
#
loop_
_entity_poly.entity_id
_entity_poly.type
_entity_poly.pdbx_seq_one_letter_code
_entity_poly.pdbx_strand_id
1 'polypeptide(L)'
;MKKLIPLMILAIFSLIANAQTFVSTSPENKNVILEEFTGIYCVWCPAGHLIGQQLHDANPNDVFLINIHTGGFATPGAGDPDFRVDPIGANIASQSNLSGYPAGTVNRHLFSMTQNGGTAMSRSDWSAASNQILAQSSPVNVGAQASIDMATNVLTVDVEVYYTGSQTVNSNMLNVAVLQNNVEGPQTGGASNNPGSMNSNGTYNHNHMLRHMMTGQWGEQISNISPGSLYSNTFTWTIPPSVNGVILDPTNISIIAFVAEGQQEILSGTEATPNVIFANSFDAYCMSANANDAICGSSTDINVTFRNYGNQNLTSLDINYSINGGSNSTYPWTGNLAPAGTETIIIPGVTFTPQANNNISVSTSNPNGNTDQNSSNDNTSTSFSQYDAAGQVQSGVTVGNITINVTTDQYGSSENSWELMDDNGNIIASVAQGSMSSSAPQAPVNANIQANTCYSFKFYDSYGDGICCSYGQGSYTVTDASGTVIAGGGSNTSFSNFNERADFFKTGSSTPAASWNCDNGNCIDPGDGSGIYGSYTQCMSACNSTSINDDSFKGISIFPNPAKNIINIEGTFETIQLYDISGKLLVNTNYKTINIQNLSEGIYLLHIVTTDELIVEKVTISK
;
A
#
# COMPACT_ATOMS: atom_id res chain seq x y z
N MET A 1 -63.55 -57.92 -54.41
CA MET A 1 -62.37 -57.09 -54.08
C MET A 1 -62.01 -57.33 -52.63
N LYS A 2 -60.99 -58.16 -52.35
CA LYS A 2 -60.46 -58.41 -51.00
C LYS A 2 -59.26 -57.46 -50.81
N LYS A 3 -59.34 -56.53 -49.87
CA LYS A 3 -58.22 -55.64 -49.54
C LYS A 3 -57.34 -56.31 -48.48
N LEU A 4 -56.12 -56.64 -48.88
CA LEU A 4 -55.02 -57.06 -48.02
C LEU A 4 -54.45 -55.80 -47.33
N ILE A 5 -54.29 -55.84 -46.02
CA ILE A 5 -53.56 -54.85 -45.21
C ILE A 5 -52.19 -55.49 -44.91
N PRO A 6 -51.05 -54.88 -45.28
CA PRO A 6 -49.75 -55.41 -44.90
C PRO A 6 -49.42 -54.96 -43.47
N LEU A 7 -49.12 -55.93 -42.62
CA LEU A 7 -48.60 -55.72 -41.28
C LEU A 7 -47.10 -55.39 -41.41
N MET A 8 -46.73 -54.13 -41.19
CA MET A 8 -45.34 -53.69 -41.19
C MET A 8 -44.75 -53.95 -39.79
N ILE A 9 -43.88 -54.96 -39.68
CA ILE A 9 -43.12 -55.26 -38.47
C ILE A 9 -42.04 -54.18 -38.32
N LEU A 10 -42.20 -53.30 -37.33
CA LEU A 10 -41.20 -52.31 -36.96
C LEU A 10 -40.21 -52.98 -36.00
N ALA A 11 -39.05 -53.39 -36.52
CA ALA A 11 -37.94 -53.86 -35.71
C ALA A 11 -37.31 -52.65 -34.99
N ILE A 12 -37.52 -52.56 -33.67
CA ILE A 12 -36.86 -51.59 -32.79
C ILE A 12 -35.41 -52.06 -32.60
N PHE A 13 -34.50 -51.55 -33.41
CA PHE A 13 -33.07 -51.59 -33.09
C PHE A 13 -32.80 -50.51 -32.04
N SER A 14 -32.66 -50.92 -30.78
CA SER A 14 -32.07 -50.10 -29.73
C SER A 14 -30.62 -49.83 -30.07
N LEU A 15 -30.34 -48.64 -30.63
CA LEU A 15 -28.99 -48.10 -30.72
C LEU A 15 -28.52 -47.80 -29.29
N ILE A 16 -27.77 -48.73 -28.71
CA ILE A 16 -27.01 -48.49 -27.50
C ILE A 16 -25.85 -47.58 -27.93
N ALA A 17 -25.98 -46.28 -27.69
CA ALA A 17 -24.85 -45.36 -27.77
C ALA A 17 -23.89 -45.76 -26.64
N ASN A 18 -22.81 -46.46 -26.96
CA ASN A 18 -21.70 -46.64 -26.03
C ASN A 18 -21.07 -45.25 -25.84
N ALA A 19 -21.18 -44.67 -24.66
CA ALA A 19 -20.32 -43.56 -24.29
C ALA A 19 -18.87 -44.05 -24.42
N GLN A 20 -18.08 -43.39 -25.25
CA GLN A 20 -16.68 -43.72 -25.45
C GLN A 20 -15.89 -43.27 -24.20
N THR A 21 -15.07 -44.16 -23.65
CA THR A 21 -14.15 -43.81 -22.55
C THR A 21 -13.17 -42.76 -23.04
N PHE A 22 -12.92 -41.72 -22.24
CA PHE A 22 -11.98 -40.66 -22.59
C PHE A 22 -10.61 -40.87 -21.96
N VAL A 23 -10.50 -41.68 -20.90
CA VAL A 23 -9.19 -42.13 -20.41
C VAL A 23 -8.54 -43.07 -21.42
N SER A 24 -7.21 -42.93 -21.58
CA SER A 24 -6.43 -43.86 -22.40
C SER A 24 -6.47 -45.27 -21.81
N THR A 25 -6.64 -46.28 -22.65
CA THR A 25 -6.59 -47.70 -22.26
C THR A 25 -5.26 -48.38 -22.61
N SER A 26 -4.33 -47.64 -23.21
CA SER A 26 -3.00 -48.14 -23.57
C SER A 26 -2.04 -48.03 -22.39
N PRO A 27 -1.16 -49.00 -22.13
CA PRO A 27 -0.14 -48.86 -21.09
C PRO A 27 0.74 -47.62 -21.30
N GLU A 28 0.91 -46.84 -20.23
CA GLU A 28 1.68 -45.59 -20.19
C GLU A 28 2.69 -45.60 -19.04
N ASN A 29 3.53 -44.57 -18.98
CA ASN A 29 4.39 -44.31 -17.83
C ASN A 29 3.64 -43.48 -16.77
N LYS A 30 4.20 -43.42 -15.56
CA LYS A 30 3.63 -42.62 -14.48
C LYS A 30 3.76 -41.14 -14.78
N ASN A 31 2.70 -40.40 -14.47
CA ASN A 31 2.77 -38.96 -14.31
C ASN A 31 3.23 -38.62 -12.89
N VAL A 32 3.87 -37.46 -12.77
CA VAL A 32 4.34 -36.90 -11.52
C VAL A 32 3.27 -36.01 -10.90
N ILE A 33 2.98 -36.24 -9.62
CA ILE A 33 2.27 -35.30 -8.77
C ILE A 33 3.27 -34.78 -7.74
N LEU A 34 3.60 -33.50 -7.80
CA LEU A 34 4.46 -32.83 -6.83
C LEU A 34 3.58 -32.04 -5.86
N GLU A 35 3.46 -32.55 -4.64
CA GLU A 35 2.83 -31.83 -3.53
C GLU A 35 3.91 -31.01 -2.82
N GLU A 36 3.96 -29.71 -3.10
CA GLU A 36 4.88 -28.74 -2.51
C GLU A 36 4.30 -28.19 -1.20
N PHE A 37 5.10 -28.19 -0.13
CA PHE A 37 4.74 -27.59 1.15
C PHE A 37 5.33 -26.19 1.27
N THR A 38 4.45 -25.19 1.38
CA THR A 38 4.81 -23.77 1.31
C THR A 38 4.16 -22.95 2.43
N GLY A 39 4.49 -21.66 2.51
CA GLY A 39 3.94 -20.71 3.46
C GLY A 39 4.37 -19.27 3.18
N ILE A 40 3.50 -18.32 3.49
CA ILE A 40 3.69 -16.89 3.19
C ILE A 40 4.96 -16.29 3.82
N TYR A 41 5.44 -16.84 4.94
CA TYR A 41 6.67 -16.38 5.61
C TYR A 41 7.92 -17.18 5.25
N CYS A 42 7.81 -18.19 4.39
CA CYS A 42 8.94 -19.03 3.98
C CYS A 42 9.78 -18.32 2.91
N VAL A 43 10.93 -17.77 3.32
CA VAL A 43 11.85 -17.00 2.45
C VAL A 43 12.24 -17.73 1.16
N TRP A 44 12.42 -19.05 1.23
CA TRP A 44 12.95 -19.88 0.15
C TRP A 44 11.88 -20.66 -0.62
N CYS A 45 10.62 -20.63 -0.18
CA CYS A 45 9.52 -21.28 -0.89
C CYS A 45 9.25 -20.70 -2.29
N PRO A 46 9.47 -19.38 -2.56
CA PRO A 46 9.38 -18.86 -3.93
C PRO A 46 10.35 -19.53 -4.91
N ALA A 47 11.56 -19.91 -4.45
CA ALA A 47 12.48 -20.69 -5.27
C ALA A 47 11.97 -22.12 -5.52
N GLY A 48 11.23 -22.69 -4.56
CA GLY A 48 10.47 -23.93 -4.74
C GLY A 48 9.44 -23.78 -5.85
N HIS A 49 8.54 -22.80 -5.74
CA HIS A 49 7.53 -22.50 -6.76
C HIS A 49 8.14 -22.36 -8.15
N LEU A 50 9.28 -21.67 -8.28
CA LEU A 50 9.98 -21.51 -9.56
C LEU A 50 10.50 -22.84 -10.11
N ILE A 51 11.13 -23.68 -9.27
CA ILE A 51 11.65 -24.99 -9.69
C ILE A 51 10.51 -25.94 -10.05
N GLY A 52 9.43 -25.95 -9.26
CA GLY A 52 8.22 -26.71 -9.56
C GLY A 52 7.64 -26.32 -10.91
N GLN A 53 7.46 -25.02 -11.16
CA GLN A 53 6.95 -24.51 -12.44
C GLN A 53 7.88 -24.89 -13.60
N GLN A 54 9.20 -24.79 -13.44
CA GLN A 54 10.15 -25.20 -14.48
C GLN A 54 10.07 -26.71 -14.80
N LEU A 55 9.79 -27.55 -13.79
CA LEU A 55 9.58 -28.99 -14.00
C LEU A 55 8.29 -29.27 -14.77
N HIS A 56 7.21 -28.58 -14.42
CA HIS A 56 5.94 -28.63 -15.15
C HIS A 56 6.13 -28.15 -16.60
N ASP A 57 6.74 -26.98 -16.82
CA ASP A 57 6.94 -26.41 -18.16
C ASP A 57 7.79 -27.32 -19.06
N ALA A 58 8.73 -28.07 -18.48
CA ALA A 58 9.53 -29.06 -19.21
C ALA A 58 8.75 -30.34 -19.55
N ASN A 59 7.67 -30.65 -18.83
CA ASN A 59 6.85 -31.85 -18.97
C ASN A 59 5.36 -31.55 -18.73
N PRO A 60 4.73 -30.66 -19.55
CA PRO A 60 3.45 -30.03 -19.20
C PRO A 60 2.27 -31.01 -19.17
N ASN A 61 2.42 -32.19 -19.76
CA ASN A 61 1.40 -33.25 -19.77
C ASN A 61 1.67 -34.37 -18.75
N ASP A 62 2.80 -34.32 -18.05
CA ASP A 62 3.26 -35.45 -17.23
C ASP A 62 3.73 -35.03 -15.82
N VAL A 63 3.88 -33.74 -15.51
CA VAL A 63 4.25 -33.24 -14.17
C VAL A 63 3.20 -32.22 -13.73
N PHE A 64 2.51 -32.49 -12.63
CA PHE A 64 1.45 -31.62 -12.11
C PHE A 64 1.75 -31.20 -10.66
N LEU A 65 1.40 -29.96 -10.32
CA LEU A 65 1.85 -29.31 -9.09
C LEU A 65 0.67 -29.07 -8.14
N ILE A 66 0.87 -29.28 -6.85
CA ILE A 66 -0.07 -28.93 -5.78
C ILE A 66 0.69 -28.15 -4.72
N ASN A 67 0.44 -26.86 -4.61
CA ASN A 67 1.06 -25.99 -3.62
C ASN A 67 0.19 -25.94 -2.36
N ILE A 68 0.69 -26.55 -1.29
CA ILE A 68 -0.01 -26.74 -0.01
C ILE A 68 0.57 -25.78 1.02
N HIS A 69 -0.20 -24.74 1.37
CA HIS A 69 0.13 -23.85 2.46
C HIS A 69 -0.13 -24.57 3.80
N THR A 70 0.93 -24.82 4.57
CA THR A 70 0.86 -25.60 5.81
C THR A 70 2.03 -25.31 6.76
N GLY A 71 1.86 -25.69 8.03
CA GLY A 71 2.85 -25.53 9.08
C GLY A 71 3.15 -24.09 9.50
N GLY A 72 4.24 -23.91 10.25
CA GLY A 72 4.52 -22.65 10.95
C GLY A 72 4.73 -21.42 10.06
N PHE A 73 5.23 -21.61 8.83
CA PHE A 73 5.43 -20.51 7.88
C PHE A 73 4.17 -20.11 7.11
N ALA A 74 3.10 -20.91 7.19
CA ALA A 74 1.83 -20.62 6.55
C ALA A 74 0.77 -20.06 7.52
N THR A 75 1.04 -20.06 8.82
CA THR A 75 0.15 -19.46 9.81
C THR A 75 0.05 -17.96 9.58
N PRO A 76 -1.14 -17.39 9.31
CA PRO A 76 -1.29 -15.96 9.05
C PRO A 76 -1.05 -15.13 10.33
N GLY A 77 -0.42 -13.96 10.17
CA GLY A 77 -0.38 -12.91 11.16
C GLY A 77 -1.67 -12.07 11.19
N ALA A 78 -1.69 -11.01 11.99
CA ALA A 78 -2.81 -10.08 12.02
C ALA A 78 -2.92 -9.33 10.69
N GLY A 79 -4.04 -9.49 9.99
CA GLY A 79 -4.29 -8.84 8.69
C GLY A 79 -3.80 -9.64 7.47
N ASP A 80 -3.07 -10.73 7.67
CA ASP A 80 -2.63 -11.59 6.57
C ASP A 80 -3.75 -12.52 6.08
N PRO A 81 -3.76 -12.89 4.79
CA PRO A 81 -4.67 -13.89 4.27
C PRO A 81 -4.31 -15.29 4.77
N ASP A 82 -5.32 -16.11 5.06
CA ASP A 82 -5.12 -17.51 5.40
C ASP A 82 -5.22 -18.40 4.15
N PHE A 83 -4.07 -18.73 3.55
CA PHE A 83 -3.99 -19.61 2.38
C PHE A 83 -4.06 -21.10 2.70
N ARG A 84 -4.14 -21.48 3.99
CA ARG A 84 -4.17 -22.89 4.38
C ARG A 84 -5.54 -23.49 4.09
N VAL A 85 -5.56 -24.80 3.89
CA VAL A 85 -6.79 -25.61 3.84
C VAL A 85 -6.69 -26.68 4.92
N ASP A 86 -6.75 -26.25 6.18
CA ASP A 86 -6.62 -27.16 7.32
C ASP A 86 -7.97 -27.83 7.69
N PRO A 87 -7.96 -29.10 8.14
CA PRO A 87 -6.78 -29.92 8.47
C PRO A 87 -6.17 -30.69 7.27
N ILE A 88 -6.64 -30.50 6.04
CA ILE A 88 -6.19 -31.26 4.87
C ILE A 88 -4.69 -31.07 4.64
N GLY A 89 -4.24 -29.82 4.53
CA GLY A 89 -2.83 -29.49 4.29
C GLY A 89 -1.91 -30.00 5.40
N ALA A 90 -2.27 -29.78 6.67
CA ALA A 90 -1.53 -30.31 7.81
C ALA A 90 -1.41 -31.86 7.80
N ASN A 91 -2.47 -32.57 7.43
CA ASN A 91 -2.48 -34.03 7.42
C ASN A 91 -1.58 -34.61 6.31
N ILE A 92 -1.59 -34.01 5.10
CA ILE A 92 -0.71 -34.42 3.99
C ILE A 92 0.76 -34.16 4.36
N ALA A 93 1.05 -32.99 4.94
CA ALA A 93 2.40 -32.68 5.42
C ALA A 93 2.87 -33.67 6.49
N SER A 94 2.02 -34.00 7.46
CA SER A 94 2.33 -35.00 8.50
C SER A 94 2.61 -36.38 7.92
N GLN A 95 1.84 -36.81 6.91
CA GLN A 95 2.03 -38.11 6.27
C GLN A 95 3.38 -38.21 5.53
N SER A 96 3.84 -37.11 4.93
CA SER A 96 5.14 -37.03 4.26
C SER A 96 6.36 -37.02 5.21
N ASN A 97 6.14 -36.93 6.53
CA ASN A 97 7.15 -36.70 7.56
C ASN A 97 7.95 -35.41 7.34
N LEU A 98 7.26 -34.34 6.93
CA LEU A 98 7.84 -33.02 6.69
C LEU A 98 8.56 -32.49 7.94
N SER A 99 9.81 -32.03 7.75
CA SER A 99 10.66 -31.57 8.85
C SER A 99 11.27 -30.18 8.66
N GLY A 100 11.30 -29.68 7.42
CA GLY A 100 11.84 -28.37 7.08
C GLY A 100 11.31 -27.88 5.74
N TYR A 101 11.34 -26.56 5.57
CA TYR A 101 10.89 -25.86 4.37
C TYR A 101 12.09 -25.22 3.65
N PRO A 102 12.03 -25.03 2.32
CA PRO A 102 10.99 -25.51 1.40
C PRO A 102 11.17 -27.01 1.15
N ALA A 103 10.06 -27.72 1.03
CA ALA A 103 10.07 -29.14 0.75
C ALA A 103 8.80 -29.56 0.03
N GLY A 104 8.85 -30.72 -0.59
CA GLY A 104 7.72 -31.29 -1.30
C GLY A 104 7.88 -32.79 -1.39
N THR A 105 6.83 -33.48 -1.83
CA THR A 105 6.87 -34.92 -2.07
C THR A 105 6.47 -35.23 -3.50
N VAL A 106 7.31 -36.01 -4.18
CA VAL A 106 7.06 -36.47 -5.55
C VAL A 106 6.36 -37.82 -5.49
N ASN A 107 5.12 -37.86 -5.95
CA ASN A 107 4.23 -39.02 -5.94
C ASN A 107 4.05 -39.68 -4.58
N ARG A 108 4.33 -38.98 -3.48
CA ARG A 108 4.44 -39.62 -2.15
C ARG A 108 5.29 -40.88 -2.22
N HIS A 109 6.35 -40.88 -3.02
CA HIS A 109 7.23 -42.04 -3.18
C HIS A 109 8.38 -41.94 -2.19
N LEU A 110 8.73 -43.06 -1.54
CA LEU A 110 9.87 -43.09 -0.63
C LEU A 110 11.18 -43.23 -1.39
N PHE A 111 11.84 -42.11 -1.65
CA PHE A 111 13.19 -42.07 -2.21
C PHE A 111 14.27 -42.25 -1.15
N SER A 112 15.51 -42.45 -1.61
CA SER A 112 16.70 -42.36 -0.74
C SER A 112 17.07 -40.92 -0.35
N MET A 113 16.67 -39.93 -1.16
CA MET A 113 16.92 -38.50 -0.98
C MET A 113 15.76 -37.82 -0.24
N THR A 114 15.54 -38.16 1.03
CA THR A 114 14.37 -37.72 1.79
C THR A 114 14.71 -37.14 3.16
N GLN A 115 13.77 -36.38 3.70
CA GLN A 115 13.81 -35.88 5.07
C GLN A 115 13.29 -36.95 6.03
N ASN A 116 14.00 -37.16 7.14
CA ASN A 116 13.56 -37.99 8.28
C ASN A 116 13.02 -39.40 7.91
N GLY A 117 13.43 -39.96 6.78
CA GLY A 117 12.92 -41.26 6.30
C GLY A 117 11.46 -41.26 5.84
N GLY A 118 10.83 -40.09 5.68
CA GLY A 118 9.54 -39.96 4.99
C GLY A 118 9.70 -39.66 3.52
N THR A 119 8.69 -39.04 2.89
CA THR A 119 8.69 -38.75 1.45
C THR A 119 8.86 -37.28 1.11
N ALA A 120 8.84 -36.40 2.10
CA ALA A 120 9.24 -35.00 1.91
C ALA A 120 10.74 -34.92 1.57
N MET A 121 11.11 -34.05 0.63
CA MET A 121 12.48 -33.84 0.18
C MET A 121 12.75 -32.37 -0.16
N SER A 122 14.03 -32.00 -0.26
CA SER A 122 14.46 -30.66 -0.66
C SER A 122 14.10 -30.36 -2.11
N ARG A 123 13.84 -29.09 -2.43
CA ARG A 123 13.62 -28.62 -3.82
C ARG A 123 14.74 -28.97 -4.80
N SER A 124 15.97 -29.15 -4.30
CA SER A 124 17.11 -29.59 -5.12
C SER A 124 16.95 -30.99 -5.69
N ASP A 125 16.09 -31.81 -5.07
CA ASP A 125 15.95 -33.23 -5.36
C ASP A 125 14.76 -33.53 -6.28
N TRP A 126 13.81 -32.59 -6.41
CA TRP A 126 12.56 -32.81 -7.15
C TRP A 126 12.81 -33.20 -8.61
N SER A 127 13.75 -32.56 -9.31
CA SER A 127 14.04 -32.91 -10.70
C SER A 127 14.52 -34.37 -10.85
N ALA A 128 15.43 -34.81 -9.98
CA ALA A 128 15.96 -36.16 -10.01
C ALA A 128 14.91 -37.21 -9.60
N ALA A 129 14.06 -36.88 -8.63
CA ALA A 129 12.96 -37.73 -8.20
C ALA A 129 11.87 -37.85 -9.29
N SER A 130 11.45 -36.73 -9.89
CA SER A 130 10.47 -36.70 -10.99
C SER A 130 10.95 -37.51 -12.19
N ASN A 131 12.22 -37.37 -12.59
CA ASN A 131 12.79 -38.15 -13.70
C ASN A 131 12.77 -39.67 -13.42
N GLN A 132 12.92 -40.09 -12.15
CA GLN A 132 12.80 -41.50 -11.78
C GLN A 132 11.36 -42.00 -11.86
N ILE A 133 10.37 -41.18 -11.49
CA ILE A 133 8.94 -41.54 -11.61
C ILE A 133 8.52 -41.62 -13.08
N LEU A 134 8.86 -40.63 -13.90
CA LEU A 134 8.50 -40.58 -15.33
C LEU A 134 9.07 -41.76 -16.13
N ALA A 135 10.12 -42.40 -15.64
CA ALA A 135 10.70 -43.60 -16.25
C ALA A 135 10.00 -44.92 -15.86
N GLN A 136 9.10 -44.89 -14.87
CA GLN A 136 8.37 -46.07 -14.41
C GLN A 136 7.09 -46.28 -15.22
N SER A 137 6.77 -47.54 -15.50
CA SER A 137 5.47 -47.90 -16.06
C SER A 137 4.36 -47.65 -15.03
N SER A 138 3.25 -47.07 -15.48
CA SER A 138 2.06 -46.90 -14.66
C SER A 138 1.14 -48.11 -14.75
N PRO A 139 0.64 -48.63 -13.62
CA PRO A 139 -0.41 -49.65 -13.65
C PRO A 139 -1.81 -49.06 -13.86
N VAL A 140 -1.95 -47.73 -13.85
CA VAL A 140 -3.22 -47.01 -14.02
C VAL A 140 -3.07 -45.80 -14.93
N ASN A 141 -4.06 -45.59 -15.79
CA ASN A 141 -4.23 -44.32 -16.49
C ASN A 141 -5.37 -43.57 -15.81
N VAL A 142 -5.20 -42.26 -15.64
CA VAL A 142 -6.21 -41.38 -15.01
C VAL A 142 -6.57 -40.30 -16.02
N GLY A 143 -7.86 -40.15 -16.29
CA GLY A 143 -8.42 -39.09 -17.11
C GLY A 143 -9.36 -38.24 -16.28
N ALA A 144 -9.34 -36.92 -16.48
CA ALA A 144 -10.30 -36.01 -15.88
C ALA A 144 -10.83 -35.02 -16.93
N GLN A 145 -12.10 -34.67 -16.81
CA GLN A 145 -12.73 -33.54 -17.49
C GLN A 145 -13.46 -32.72 -16.45
N ALA A 146 -13.47 -31.40 -16.61
CA ALA A 146 -14.12 -30.51 -15.65
C ALA A 146 -14.89 -29.40 -16.36
N SER A 147 -15.95 -28.93 -15.71
CA SER A 147 -16.69 -27.75 -16.12
C SER A 147 -17.16 -26.95 -14.92
N ILE A 148 -17.30 -25.64 -15.09
CA ILE A 148 -17.85 -24.74 -14.08
C ILE A 148 -19.03 -24.04 -14.70
N ASP A 149 -20.22 -24.22 -14.12
CA ASP A 149 -21.39 -23.43 -14.48
C ASP A 149 -21.38 -22.15 -13.65
N MET A 150 -21.14 -21.02 -14.32
CA MET A 150 -21.04 -19.72 -13.68
C MET A 150 -22.40 -19.25 -13.14
N ALA A 151 -23.53 -19.68 -13.71
CA ALA A 151 -24.85 -19.28 -13.20
C ALA A 151 -25.17 -19.93 -11.83
N THR A 152 -24.66 -21.13 -11.60
CA THR A 152 -24.89 -21.88 -10.34
C THR A 152 -23.67 -21.93 -9.42
N ASN A 153 -22.51 -21.44 -9.89
CA ASN A 153 -21.19 -21.61 -9.25
C ASN A 153 -20.90 -23.07 -8.88
N VAL A 154 -21.28 -24.02 -9.74
CA VAL A 154 -21.02 -25.45 -9.51
C VAL A 154 -19.89 -25.93 -10.41
N LEU A 155 -18.82 -26.42 -9.78
CA LEU A 155 -17.78 -27.21 -10.42
C LEU A 155 -18.27 -28.66 -10.55
N THR A 156 -18.18 -29.22 -11.76
CA THR A 156 -18.42 -30.64 -12.04
C THR A 156 -17.14 -31.26 -12.60
N VAL A 157 -16.70 -32.38 -12.03
CA VAL A 157 -15.49 -33.10 -12.44
C VAL A 157 -15.85 -34.56 -12.73
N ASP A 158 -15.67 -34.98 -13.98
CA ASP A 158 -15.77 -36.36 -14.41
C ASP A 158 -14.39 -36.99 -14.41
N VAL A 159 -14.24 -38.13 -13.72
CA VAL A 159 -12.97 -38.85 -13.63
C VAL A 159 -13.14 -40.27 -14.13
N GLU A 160 -12.20 -40.74 -14.95
CA GLU A 160 -12.06 -42.12 -15.37
C GLU A 160 -10.69 -42.67 -14.96
N VAL A 161 -10.66 -43.89 -14.43
CA VAL A 161 -9.44 -44.61 -14.06
C VAL A 161 -9.46 -45.96 -14.77
N TYR A 162 -8.45 -46.23 -15.59
CA TYR A 162 -8.30 -47.50 -16.28
C TYR A 162 -7.05 -48.24 -15.80
N TYR A 163 -7.22 -49.49 -15.37
CA TYR A 163 -6.11 -50.33 -14.90
C TYR A 163 -5.43 -51.04 -16.07
N THR A 164 -4.19 -50.67 -16.36
CA THR A 164 -3.37 -51.26 -17.43
C THR A 164 -2.47 -52.39 -16.92
N GLY A 165 -2.13 -52.36 -15.62
CA GLY A 165 -1.22 -53.31 -14.98
C GLY A 165 -1.80 -53.96 -13.73
N SER A 166 -1.15 -55.04 -13.27
CA SER A 166 -1.53 -55.72 -12.03
C SER A 166 -1.23 -54.89 -10.79
N GLN A 167 -2.01 -55.09 -9.73
CA GLN A 167 -1.83 -54.45 -8.43
C GLN A 167 -1.53 -55.48 -7.34
N THR A 168 -0.77 -55.07 -6.32
CA THR A 168 -0.37 -55.92 -5.18
C THR A 168 -1.22 -55.67 -3.93
N VAL A 169 -1.98 -54.57 -3.92
CA VAL A 169 -2.95 -54.19 -2.88
C VAL A 169 -4.36 -54.66 -3.25
N ASN A 170 -5.33 -54.46 -2.35
CA ASN A 170 -6.74 -54.83 -2.56
C ASN A 170 -7.64 -53.66 -2.98
N SER A 171 -7.15 -52.43 -2.85
CA SER A 171 -7.87 -51.22 -3.22
C SER A 171 -6.89 -50.05 -3.39
N ASN A 172 -7.24 -49.11 -4.26
CA ASN A 172 -6.54 -47.83 -4.38
C ASN A 172 -7.48 -46.68 -3.98
N MET A 173 -6.92 -45.49 -3.84
CA MET A 173 -7.65 -44.28 -3.46
C MET A 173 -7.60 -43.24 -4.58
N LEU A 174 -8.75 -42.86 -5.13
CA LEU A 174 -8.88 -41.74 -6.06
C LEU A 174 -8.95 -40.43 -5.30
N ASN A 175 -8.04 -39.52 -5.58
CA ASN A 175 -7.98 -38.19 -5.01
C ASN A 175 -8.29 -37.16 -6.09
N VAL A 176 -9.16 -36.19 -5.79
CA VAL A 176 -9.51 -35.08 -6.67
C VAL A 176 -9.26 -33.76 -5.94
N ALA A 177 -8.15 -33.11 -6.28
CA ALA A 177 -7.73 -31.83 -5.73
C ALA A 177 -8.25 -30.68 -6.59
N VAL A 178 -8.76 -29.63 -5.93
CA VAL A 178 -9.13 -28.36 -6.56
C VAL A 178 -8.06 -27.34 -6.22
N LEU A 179 -7.44 -26.77 -7.24
CA LEU A 179 -6.41 -25.76 -7.12
C LEU A 179 -6.93 -24.43 -7.64
N GLN A 180 -6.30 -23.33 -7.23
CA GLN A 180 -6.48 -22.03 -7.85
C GLN A 180 -5.13 -21.43 -8.24
N ASN A 181 -5.10 -20.87 -9.45
CA ASN A 181 -4.04 -20.05 -9.99
C ASN A 181 -4.33 -18.55 -9.78
N ASN A 182 -3.35 -17.69 -10.00
CA ASN A 182 -3.55 -16.24 -9.92
C ASN A 182 -4.09 -15.74 -8.56
N VAL A 183 -3.63 -16.33 -7.45
CA VAL A 183 -3.99 -15.87 -6.10
C VAL A 183 -2.95 -14.85 -5.64
N GLU A 184 -3.31 -13.57 -5.64
CA GLU A 184 -2.42 -12.51 -5.14
C GLU A 184 -2.33 -12.55 -3.60
N GLY A 185 -1.12 -12.33 -3.08
CA GLY A 185 -0.90 -12.25 -1.64
C GLY A 185 0.52 -11.91 -1.23
N PRO A 186 0.78 -11.83 0.09
CA PRO A 186 2.13 -11.68 0.58
C PRO A 186 2.95 -12.96 0.35
N GLN A 187 4.25 -12.78 0.15
CA GLN A 187 5.21 -13.89 0.14
C GLN A 187 6.61 -13.36 0.47
N THR A 188 7.11 -13.71 1.65
CA THR A 188 8.49 -13.42 2.05
C THR A 188 9.46 -14.07 1.07
N GLY A 189 10.44 -13.29 0.60
CA GLY A 189 11.46 -13.74 -0.36
C GLY A 189 10.97 -13.83 -1.81
N GLY A 190 9.73 -13.42 -2.13
CA GLY A 190 9.20 -13.44 -3.49
C GLY A 190 10.10 -12.67 -4.47
N ALA A 191 10.41 -11.41 -4.16
CA ALA A 191 11.23 -10.55 -5.02
C ALA A 191 12.68 -11.05 -5.19
N SER A 192 13.26 -11.75 -4.21
CA SER A 192 14.64 -12.23 -4.28
C SER A 192 14.77 -13.61 -4.93
N ASN A 193 13.80 -14.50 -4.71
CA ASN A 193 13.89 -15.91 -5.07
C ASN A 193 12.98 -16.32 -6.24
N ASN A 194 11.96 -15.52 -6.56
CA ASN A 194 11.13 -15.67 -7.76
C ASN A 194 10.51 -14.33 -8.19
N PRO A 195 11.34 -13.36 -8.63
CA PRO A 195 10.88 -12.03 -9.00
C PRO A 195 9.85 -12.02 -10.15
N GLY A 196 9.85 -13.05 -11.01
CA GLY A 196 8.90 -13.17 -12.12
C GLY A 196 7.45 -13.38 -11.68
N SER A 197 7.24 -13.81 -10.43
CA SER A 197 5.91 -13.94 -9.83
C SER A 197 5.50 -12.72 -9.00
N MET A 198 6.28 -11.64 -8.98
CA MET A 198 5.88 -10.39 -8.32
C MET A 198 5.00 -9.55 -9.26
N ASN A 199 3.85 -9.13 -8.77
CA ASN A 199 2.96 -8.20 -9.43
C ASN A 199 3.47 -6.76 -9.29
N SER A 200 3.02 -5.87 -10.18
CA SER A 200 3.39 -4.45 -10.15
C SER A 200 2.94 -3.72 -8.88
N ASN A 201 1.89 -4.21 -8.22
CA ASN A 201 1.40 -3.72 -6.94
C ASN A 201 2.24 -4.20 -5.73
N GLY A 202 3.33 -4.95 -5.97
CA GLY A 202 4.22 -5.46 -4.93
C GLY A 202 3.75 -6.75 -4.24
N THR A 203 2.61 -7.31 -4.64
CA THR A 203 2.15 -8.63 -4.17
C THR A 203 2.81 -9.77 -4.95
N TYR A 204 2.77 -10.97 -4.40
CA TYR A 204 3.22 -12.19 -5.05
C TYR A 204 2.03 -12.95 -5.64
N ASN A 205 2.18 -13.42 -6.87
CA ASN A 205 1.20 -14.24 -7.56
C ASN A 205 1.43 -15.73 -7.25
N HIS A 206 0.55 -16.31 -6.44
CA HIS A 206 0.56 -17.73 -6.10
C HIS A 206 -0.24 -18.54 -7.13
N ASN A 207 0.38 -19.63 -7.61
CA ASN A 207 -0.23 -20.58 -8.53
C ASN A 207 -0.31 -21.98 -7.89
N HIS A 208 -1.12 -22.85 -8.49
CA HIS A 208 -1.33 -24.25 -8.06
C HIS A 208 -1.76 -24.39 -6.60
N MET A 209 -2.35 -23.35 -6.01
CA MET A 209 -2.67 -23.31 -4.59
C MET A 209 -3.82 -24.28 -4.29
N LEU A 210 -3.60 -25.24 -3.41
CA LEU A 210 -4.66 -26.16 -2.98
C LEU A 210 -5.79 -25.37 -2.32
N ARG A 211 -7.03 -25.54 -2.80
CA ARG A 211 -8.24 -24.91 -2.25
C ARG A 211 -9.23 -25.92 -1.68
N HIS A 212 -9.28 -27.14 -2.22
CA HIS A 212 -10.20 -28.18 -1.76
C HIS A 212 -9.76 -29.59 -2.19
N MET A 213 -10.29 -30.64 -1.54
CA MET A 213 -10.18 -32.03 -1.97
C MET A 213 -11.58 -32.65 -2.04
N MET A 214 -12.14 -32.83 -3.25
CA MET A 214 -13.54 -33.25 -3.46
C MET A 214 -13.83 -34.66 -2.93
N THR A 215 -12.81 -35.52 -2.91
CA THR A 215 -12.87 -36.91 -2.41
C THR A 215 -12.41 -37.02 -0.95
N GLY A 216 -12.20 -35.90 -0.27
CA GLY A 216 -11.49 -35.85 1.00
C GLY A 216 -9.98 -36.05 0.84
N GLN A 217 -9.23 -35.78 1.91
CA GLN A 217 -7.76 -35.75 1.93
C GLN A 217 -7.06 -37.08 1.58
N TRP A 218 -7.75 -38.21 1.73
CA TRP A 218 -7.23 -39.55 1.46
C TRP A 218 -7.94 -40.27 0.31
N GLY A 219 -8.85 -39.58 -0.37
CA GLY A 219 -9.51 -40.08 -1.56
C GLY A 219 -10.71 -41.01 -1.32
N GLU A 220 -11.36 -41.36 -2.41
CA GLU A 220 -12.43 -42.36 -2.51
C GLU A 220 -11.84 -43.72 -2.89
N GLN A 221 -12.32 -44.80 -2.24
CA GLN A 221 -11.79 -46.14 -2.46
C GLN A 221 -12.26 -46.74 -3.80
N ILE A 222 -11.32 -47.14 -4.65
CA ILE A 222 -11.55 -48.00 -5.83
C ILE A 222 -11.22 -49.44 -5.45
N SER A 223 -12.24 -50.30 -5.47
CA SER A 223 -12.08 -51.72 -5.07
C SER A 223 -11.85 -52.67 -6.25
N ASN A 224 -12.27 -52.31 -7.47
CA ASN A 224 -12.03 -53.15 -8.66
C ASN A 224 -10.78 -52.67 -9.42
N ILE A 225 -9.63 -53.21 -9.02
CA ILE A 225 -8.30 -52.80 -9.50
C ILE A 225 -7.64 -53.87 -10.39
N SER A 226 -8.45 -54.71 -11.03
CA SER A 226 -7.96 -55.76 -11.93
C SER A 226 -7.54 -55.16 -13.28
N PRO A 227 -6.48 -55.66 -13.93
CA PRO A 227 -6.11 -55.21 -15.28
C PRO A 227 -7.30 -55.30 -16.24
N GLY A 228 -7.53 -54.22 -17.00
CA GLY A 228 -8.65 -54.05 -17.90
C GLY A 228 -9.93 -53.49 -17.25
N SER A 229 -9.93 -53.23 -15.94
CA SER A 229 -11.06 -52.56 -15.29
C SER A 229 -11.08 -51.07 -15.56
N LEU A 230 -12.29 -50.53 -15.71
CA LEU A 230 -12.57 -49.10 -15.75
C LEU A 230 -13.38 -48.72 -14.52
N TYR A 231 -12.95 -47.68 -13.82
CA TYR A 231 -13.74 -46.96 -12.84
C TYR A 231 -14.09 -45.58 -13.41
N SER A 232 -15.31 -45.11 -13.17
CA SER A 232 -15.77 -43.78 -13.57
C SER A 232 -16.68 -43.20 -12.50
N ASN A 233 -16.52 -41.92 -12.19
CA ASN A 233 -17.38 -41.19 -11.27
C ASN A 233 -17.42 -39.69 -11.60
N THR A 234 -18.49 -39.03 -11.16
CA THR A 234 -18.70 -37.58 -11.31
C THR A 234 -18.79 -36.93 -9.94
N PHE A 235 -17.97 -35.92 -9.71
CA PHE A 235 -17.95 -35.13 -8.48
C PHE A 235 -18.52 -33.74 -8.75
N THR A 236 -19.29 -33.21 -7.81
CA THR A 236 -19.79 -31.83 -7.89
C THR A 236 -19.43 -31.07 -6.62
N TRP A 237 -19.12 -29.79 -6.77
CA TRP A 237 -18.84 -28.89 -5.67
C TRP A 237 -19.39 -27.50 -5.97
N THR A 238 -20.25 -26.99 -5.08
CA THR A 238 -20.65 -25.58 -5.12
C THR A 238 -19.49 -24.74 -4.60
N ILE A 239 -18.90 -23.96 -5.49
CA ILE A 239 -17.74 -23.11 -5.24
C ILE A 239 -18.18 -22.00 -4.27
N PRO A 240 -17.62 -21.93 -3.05
CA PRO A 240 -17.89 -20.82 -2.14
C PRO A 240 -17.25 -19.53 -2.67
N PRO A 241 -17.74 -18.34 -2.27
CA PRO A 241 -17.14 -17.07 -2.70
C PRO A 241 -15.69 -16.90 -2.22
N SER A 242 -15.32 -17.56 -1.12
CA SER A 242 -13.96 -17.57 -0.57
C SER A 242 -13.68 -18.85 0.22
N VAL A 243 -12.40 -19.18 0.39
CA VAL A 243 -11.93 -20.18 1.38
C VAL A 243 -11.08 -19.41 2.38
N ASN A 244 -11.46 -19.45 3.66
CA ASN A 244 -10.81 -18.70 4.75
C ASN A 244 -10.65 -17.20 4.49
N GLY A 245 -11.66 -16.58 3.87
CA GLY A 245 -11.66 -15.14 3.54
C GLY A 245 -10.88 -14.78 2.27
N VAL A 246 -10.15 -15.73 1.67
CA VAL A 246 -9.43 -15.54 0.41
C VAL A 246 -10.35 -15.87 -0.75
N ILE A 247 -10.55 -14.92 -1.67
CA ILE A 247 -11.44 -15.06 -2.82
C ILE A 247 -11.12 -16.34 -3.60
N LEU A 248 -12.17 -17.04 -4.03
CA LEU A 248 -12.08 -18.20 -4.89
C LEU A 248 -12.62 -17.81 -6.27
N ASP A 249 -11.74 -17.55 -7.23
CA ASP A 249 -12.14 -17.13 -8.57
C ASP A 249 -12.35 -18.36 -9.46
N PRO A 250 -13.59 -18.67 -9.88
CA PRO A 250 -13.88 -19.88 -10.64
C PRO A 250 -13.13 -19.97 -11.97
N THR A 251 -12.76 -18.82 -12.55
CA THR A 251 -12.07 -18.78 -13.85
C THR A 251 -10.58 -19.12 -13.75
N ASN A 252 -10.05 -19.23 -12.53
CA ASN A 252 -8.65 -19.56 -12.26
C ASN A 252 -8.48 -20.95 -11.60
N ILE A 253 -9.51 -21.79 -11.60
CA ILE A 253 -9.45 -23.13 -11.01
C ILE A 253 -8.77 -24.11 -11.96
N SER A 254 -7.94 -25.01 -11.43
CA SER A 254 -7.52 -26.25 -12.08
C SER A 254 -7.79 -27.46 -11.19
N ILE A 255 -7.89 -28.64 -11.78
CA ILE A 255 -8.22 -29.88 -11.07
C ILE A 255 -7.10 -30.88 -11.29
N ILE A 256 -6.62 -31.51 -10.21
CA ILE A 256 -5.72 -32.66 -10.32
C ILE A 256 -6.43 -33.90 -9.77
N ALA A 257 -6.54 -34.93 -10.62
CA ALA A 257 -7.04 -36.23 -10.24
C ALA A 257 -5.89 -37.25 -10.23
N PHE A 258 -5.73 -38.00 -9.13
CA PHE A 258 -4.66 -39.00 -9.02
C PHE A 258 -5.07 -40.21 -8.19
N VAL A 259 -4.42 -41.34 -8.46
CA VAL A 259 -4.70 -42.61 -7.77
C VAL A 259 -3.51 -43.00 -6.90
N ALA A 260 -3.74 -43.34 -5.64
CA ALA A 260 -2.72 -43.71 -4.68
C ALA A 260 -2.97 -45.08 -4.02
N GLU A 261 -1.92 -45.74 -3.53
CA GLU A 261 -2.02 -46.94 -2.70
C GLU A 261 -2.20 -46.56 -1.22
N GLY A 262 -3.44 -46.54 -0.75
CA GLY A 262 -3.78 -46.05 0.58
C GLY A 262 -3.49 -44.54 0.68
N GLN A 263 -2.72 -44.13 1.69
CA GLN A 263 -2.32 -42.72 1.88
C GLN A 263 -0.97 -42.39 1.24
N GLN A 264 -0.26 -43.40 0.73
CA GLN A 264 1.11 -43.34 0.20
C GLN A 264 1.09 -43.69 -1.31
N GLU A 265 2.23 -43.52 -1.99
CA GLU A 265 2.51 -44.04 -3.33
C GLU A 265 1.42 -43.69 -4.36
N ILE A 266 1.52 -42.48 -4.91
CA ILE A 266 0.73 -42.05 -6.05
C ILE A 266 1.21 -42.80 -7.29
N LEU A 267 0.30 -43.59 -7.87
CA LEU A 267 0.57 -44.44 -9.01
C LEU A 267 0.66 -43.64 -10.31
N SER A 268 -0.31 -42.76 -10.55
CA SER A 268 -0.32 -41.77 -11.64
C SER A 268 -1.47 -40.78 -11.41
N GLY A 269 -1.54 -39.75 -12.24
CA GLY A 269 -2.59 -38.73 -12.19
C GLY A 269 -2.63 -37.87 -13.44
N THR A 270 -3.52 -36.89 -13.45
CA THR A 270 -3.72 -35.96 -14.55
C THR A 270 -4.22 -34.62 -14.02
N GLU A 271 -3.99 -33.56 -14.80
CA GLU A 271 -4.59 -32.25 -14.57
C GLU A 271 -5.66 -31.96 -15.63
N ALA A 272 -6.75 -31.30 -15.22
CA ALA A 272 -7.78 -30.77 -16.10
C ALA A 272 -8.06 -29.31 -15.77
N THR A 273 -8.08 -28.47 -16.81
CA THR A 273 -8.61 -27.11 -16.72
C THR A 273 -10.12 -27.15 -16.98
N PRO A 274 -10.97 -26.66 -16.06
CA PRO A 274 -12.41 -26.64 -16.27
C PRO A 274 -12.81 -25.79 -17.46
N ASN A 275 -13.76 -26.30 -18.25
CA ASN A 275 -14.48 -25.48 -19.21
C ASN A 275 -15.46 -24.55 -18.46
N VAL A 276 -15.25 -23.24 -18.54
CA VAL A 276 -16.10 -22.24 -17.89
C VAL A 276 -17.32 -21.97 -18.76
N ILE A 277 -18.51 -22.24 -18.23
CA ILE A 277 -19.78 -22.16 -18.95
C ILE A 277 -20.53 -20.91 -18.48
N PHE A 278 -20.76 -20.00 -19.42
CA PHE A 278 -21.59 -18.81 -19.21
C PHE A 278 -22.99 -19.02 -19.79
N ALA A 279 -24.00 -19.01 -18.92
CA ALA A 279 -25.39 -19.22 -19.32
C ALA A 279 -25.94 -18.10 -20.20
N ASN A 280 -25.46 -16.87 -19.99
CA ASN A 280 -25.93 -15.67 -20.69
C ASN A 280 -25.04 -15.33 -21.88
N SER A 281 -25.62 -14.76 -22.93
CA SER A 281 -24.87 -14.28 -24.09
C SER A 281 -24.32 -12.88 -23.88
N PHE A 282 -25.09 -12.00 -23.25
CA PHE A 282 -24.72 -10.63 -22.93
C PHE A 282 -24.90 -10.41 -21.43
N ASP A 283 -23.79 -10.40 -20.70
CA ASP A 283 -23.76 -10.28 -19.24
C ASP A 283 -22.41 -9.66 -18.85
N ALA A 284 -22.47 -8.51 -18.19
CA ALA A 284 -21.31 -7.77 -17.72
C ALA A 284 -21.36 -7.64 -16.20
N TYR A 285 -20.45 -8.33 -15.53
CA TYR A 285 -20.33 -8.28 -14.08
C TYR A 285 -19.53 -7.05 -13.64
N CYS A 286 -20.16 -6.12 -12.92
CA CYS A 286 -19.49 -5.03 -12.22
C CYS A 286 -18.80 -5.55 -10.94
N MET A 287 -17.52 -5.88 -11.03
CA MET A 287 -16.79 -6.55 -9.93
C MET A 287 -16.50 -5.60 -8.77
N SER A 288 -15.97 -4.42 -9.07
CA SER A 288 -15.60 -3.45 -8.04
C SER A 288 -15.50 -2.05 -8.60
N ALA A 289 -15.61 -1.08 -7.68
CA ALA A 289 -15.25 0.30 -7.92
C ALA A 289 -14.43 0.80 -6.73
N ASN A 290 -13.48 1.68 -6.98
CA ASN A 290 -12.75 2.41 -5.94
C ASN A 290 -12.38 3.82 -6.40
N ALA A 291 -12.15 4.69 -5.43
CA ALA A 291 -11.53 6.00 -5.63
C ALA A 291 -10.62 6.27 -4.44
N ASN A 292 -9.62 7.11 -4.64
CA ASN A 292 -8.76 7.56 -3.56
C ASN A 292 -9.52 8.54 -2.66
N ASP A 293 -9.17 8.55 -1.37
CA ASP A 293 -9.61 9.59 -0.46
C ASP A 293 -9.14 10.97 -0.96
N ALA A 294 -9.94 11.99 -0.69
CA ALA A 294 -9.62 13.38 -1.02
C ALA A 294 -9.33 14.18 0.26
N ILE A 295 -8.33 15.06 0.25
CA ILE A 295 -8.09 15.92 1.42
C ILE A 295 -9.10 17.07 1.38
N CYS A 296 -9.08 17.85 0.29
CA CYS A 296 -9.95 19.00 0.09
C CYS A 296 -10.68 18.97 -1.26
N GLY A 297 -10.18 18.18 -2.21
CA GLY A 297 -10.74 18.07 -3.56
C GLY A 297 -12.24 17.77 -3.57
N SER A 298 -12.89 18.30 -4.60
CA SER A 298 -14.29 18.02 -4.95
C SER A 298 -14.42 17.23 -6.25
N SER A 299 -13.33 16.58 -6.67
CA SER A 299 -13.26 15.68 -7.82
C SER A 299 -12.32 14.53 -7.51
N THR A 300 -12.63 13.34 -8.03
CA THR A 300 -11.79 12.15 -7.87
C THR A 300 -11.87 11.29 -9.13
N ASP A 301 -10.88 10.43 -9.32
CA ASP A 301 -10.88 9.41 -10.36
C ASP A 301 -11.55 8.14 -9.81
N ILE A 302 -12.41 7.51 -10.60
CA ILE A 302 -13.04 6.23 -10.24
C ILE A 302 -12.38 5.12 -11.04
N ASN A 303 -11.74 4.17 -10.36
CA ASN A 303 -11.33 2.91 -10.98
C ASN A 303 -12.51 1.95 -10.94
N VAL A 304 -12.90 1.43 -12.10
CA VAL A 304 -13.98 0.44 -12.22
C VAL A 304 -13.41 -0.84 -12.82
N THR A 305 -13.58 -1.94 -12.11
CA THR A 305 -13.23 -3.28 -12.60
C THR A 305 -14.49 -4.03 -12.96
N PHE A 306 -14.54 -4.56 -14.18
CA PHE A 306 -15.66 -5.37 -14.66
C PHE A 306 -15.16 -6.61 -15.40
N ARG A 307 -16.04 -7.61 -15.51
CA ARG A 307 -15.76 -8.87 -16.21
C ARG A 307 -16.82 -9.13 -17.26
N ASN A 308 -16.38 -9.63 -18.41
CA ASN A 308 -17.28 -10.24 -19.36
C ASN A 308 -17.77 -11.59 -18.81
N TYR A 309 -19.01 -11.61 -18.36
CA TYR A 309 -19.69 -12.78 -17.81
C TYR A 309 -20.67 -13.41 -18.83
N GLY A 310 -20.64 -12.93 -20.07
CA GLY A 310 -21.35 -13.50 -21.20
C GLY A 310 -20.48 -14.51 -21.96
N ASN A 311 -21.14 -15.34 -22.77
CA ASN A 311 -20.47 -16.25 -23.71
C ASN A 311 -20.07 -15.60 -25.05
N GLN A 312 -20.37 -14.31 -25.26
CA GLN A 312 -19.91 -13.54 -26.42
C GLN A 312 -18.78 -12.59 -26.00
N ASN A 313 -17.84 -12.28 -26.90
CA ASN A 313 -16.87 -11.21 -26.64
C ASN A 313 -17.61 -9.88 -26.40
N LEU A 314 -17.22 -9.18 -25.34
CA LEU A 314 -17.75 -7.86 -24.99
C LEU A 314 -16.97 -6.80 -25.76
N THR A 315 -17.66 -6.05 -26.61
CA THR A 315 -17.12 -5.03 -27.51
C THR A 315 -17.61 -3.62 -27.20
N SER A 316 -18.71 -3.47 -26.46
CA SER A 316 -19.15 -2.21 -25.87
C SER A 316 -19.86 -2.44 -24.53
N LEU A 317 -19.80 -1.44 -23.64
CA LEU A 317 -20.45 -1.48 -22.34
C LEU A 317 -20.74 -0.05 -21.85
N ASP A 318 -21.94 0.18 -21.31
CA ASP A 318 -22.27 1.42 -20.61
C ASP A 318 -21.98 1.25 -19.12
N ILE A 319 -21.01 2.01 -18.61
CA ILE A 319 -20.64 2.03 -17.19
C ILE A 319 -21.28 3.27 -16.57
N ASN A 320 -22.37 3.05 -15.85
CA ASN A 320 -23.09 4.10 -15.15
C ASN A 320 -22.47 4.35 -13.78
N TYR A 321 -22.39 5.60 -13.36
CA TYR A 321 -21.81 5.95 -12.08
C TYR A 321 -22.45 7.20 -11.47
N SER A 322 -22.42 7.26 -10.14
CA SER A 322 -22.77 8.45 -9.37
C SER A 322 -22.00 8.49 -8.05
N ILE A 323 -21.79 9.69 -7.53
CA ILE A 323 -21.25 9.92 -6.18
C ILE A 323 -22.35 10.57 -5.32
N ASN A 324 -22.55 10.08 -4.10
CA ASN A 324 -23.50 10.58 -3.10
C ASN A 324 -24.96 10.65 -3.59
N GLY A 325 -25.37 9.73 -4.48
CA GLY A 325 -26.71 9.73 -5.07
C GLY A 325 -26.99 10.93 -5.97
N GLY A 326 -25.93 11.59 -6.48
CA GLY A 326 -26.04 12.65 -7.47
C GLY A 326 -26.54 12.15 -8.83
N SER A 327 -26.48 13.03 -9.84
CA SER A 327 -26.90 12.69 -11.20
C SER A 327 -26.10 11.50 -11.76
N ASN A 328 -26.81 10.47 -12.18
CA ASN A 328 -26.21 9.31 -12.84
C ASN A 328 -25.60 9.74 -14.18
N SER A 329 -24.33 9.43 -14.37
CA SER A 329 -23.58 9.68 -15.61
C SER A 329 -23.14 8.35 -16.22
N THR A 330 -22.84 8.34 -17.51
CA THR A 330 -22.47 7.11 -18.23
C THR A 330 -21.11 7.30 -18.90
N TYR A 331 -20.18 6.39 -18.62
CA TYR A 331 -18.93 6.23 -19.34
C TYR A 331 -19.10 5.14 -20.40
N PRO A 332 -19.00 5.46 -21.70
CA PRO A 332 -19.09 4.47 -22.75
C PRO A 332 -17.74 3.76 -22.92
N TRP A 333 -17.68 2.48 -22.59
CA TRP A 333 -16.52 1.64 -22.86
C TRP A 333 -16.66 0.92 -24.21
N THR A 334 -15.55 0.80 -24.94
CA THR A 334 -15.44 -0.01 -26.16
C THR A 334 -14.14 -0.79 -26.14
N GLY A 335 -14.18 -2.05 -26.57
CA GLY A 335 -13.01 -2.92 -26.57
C GLY A 335 -13.26 -4.27 -27.23
N ASN A 336 -12.56 -5.30 -26.76
CA ASN A 336 -12.78 -6.70 -27.17
C ASN A 336 -12.34 -7.62 -26.02
N LEU A 337 -13.20 -7.76 -25.01
CA LEU A 337 -12.95 -8.54 -23.82
C LEU A 337 -13.57 -9.93 -24.00
N ALA A 338 -12.73 -10.98 -24.07
CA ALA A 338 -13.20 -12.36 -24.19
C ALA A 338 -14.02 -12.79 -22.96
N PRO A 339 -14.88 -13.83 -23.05
CA PRO A 339 -15.53 -14.42 -21.88
C PRO A 339 -14.54 -14.72 -20.75
N ALA A 340 -14.96 -14.53 -19.50
CA ALA A 340 -14.12 -14.57 -18.29
C ALA A 340 -13.08 -13.44 -18.17
N GLY A 341 -12.81 -12.69 -19.24
CA GLY A 341 -11.86 -11.58 -19.23
C GLY A 341 -12.32 -10.47 -18.27
N THR A 342 -11.36 -9.90 -17.55
CA THR A 342 -11.54 -8.77 -16.64
C THR A 342 -10.76 -7.56 -17.16
N GLU A 343 -11.32 -6.37 -17.02
CA GLU A 343 -10.65 -5.10 -17.33
C GLU A 343 -10.91 -4.08 -16.23
N THR A 344 -9.93 -3.22 -15.97
CA THR A 344 -10.06 -2.07 -15.07
C THR A 344 -9.87 -0.79 -15.89
N ILE A 345 -10.85 0.11 -15.80
CA ILE A 345 -10.79 1.43 -16.43
C ILE A 345 -10.71 2.52 -15.37
N ILE A 346 -10.26 3.70 -15.80
CA ILE A 346 -10.25 4.92 -14.98
C ILE A 346 -11.22 5.91 -15.59
N ILE A 347 -12.18 6.39 -14.79
CA ILE A 347 -13.08 7.50 -15.13
C ILE A 347 -12.53 8.75 -14.45
N PRO A 348 -11.86 9.65 -15.20
CA PRO A 348 -11.11 10.74 -14.59
C PRO A 348 -12.00 11.93 -14.19
N GLY A 349 -11.63 12.61 -13.11
CA GLY A 349 -12.15 13.94 -12.75
C GLY A 349 -13.64 13.98 -12.42
N VAL A 350 -14.19 12.93 -11.83
CA VAL A 350 -15.60 12.88 -11.44
C VAL A 350 -15.84 13.85 -10.28
N THR A 351 -16.59 14.92 -10.54
CA THR A 351 -16.93 15.93 -9.54
C THR A 351 -18.01 15.44 -8.58
N PHE A 352 -17.92 15.81 -7.31
CA PHE A 352 -18.91 15.49 -6.29
C PHE A 352 -19.10 16.66 -5.30
N THR A 353 -20.22 16.64 -4.56
CA THR A 353 -20.40 17.52 -3.40
C THR A 353 -19.77 16.84 -2.19
N PRO A 354 -18.71 17.41 -1.58
CA PRO A 354 -17.98 16.76 -0.49
C PRO A 354 -18.85 16.44 0.73
N GLN A 355 -18.73 15.22 1.21
CA GLN A 355 -19.24 14.73 2.49
C GLN A 355 -18.09 14.05 3.26
N ALA A 356 -18.21 13.90 4.58
CA ALA A 356 -17.19 13.22 5.38
C ALA A 356 -16.89 11.81 4.85
N ASN A 357 -17.93 11.08 4.47
CA ASN A 357 -17.84 9.81 3.76
C ASN A 357 -18.65 9.93 2.45
N ASN A 358 -18.02 9.65 1.32
CA ASN A 358 -18.64 9.76 0.00
C ASN A 358 -18.89 8.37 -0.55
N ASN A 359 -20.10 8.09 -1.03
CA ASN A 359 -20.48 6.80 -1.58
C ASN A 359 -20.46 6.84 -3.11
N ILE A 360 -19.71 5.93 -3.71
CA ILE A 360 -19.68 5.69 -5.16
C ILE A 360 -20.62 4.53 -5.45
N SER A 361 -21.56 4.74 -6.38
CA SER A 361 -22.40 3.68 -6.93
C SER A 361 -22.09 3.53 -8.41
N VAL A 362 -21.73 2.33 -8.84
CA VAL A 362 -21.42 2.00 -10.24
C VAL A 362 -22.31 0.85 -10.69
N SER A 363 -22.79 0.93 -11.92
CA SER A 363 -23.46 -0.19 -12.57
C SER A 363 -23.09 -0.39 -14.02
N THR A 364 -23.06 -1.64 -14.46
CA THR A 364 -22.85 -2.02 -15.86
C THR A 364 -24.19 -2.22 -16.57
N SER A 365 -24.25 -1.86 -17.86
CA SER A 365 -25.44 -2.03 -18.67
C SER A 365 -25.11 -2.04 -20.16
N ASN A 366 -26.08 -2.46 -20.98
CA ASN A 366 -25.99 -2.48 -22.44
C ASN A 366 -24.77 -3.22 -23.04
N PRO A 367 -24.38 -4.42 -22.55
CA PRO A 367 -23.32 -5.21 -23.16
C PRO A 367 -23.58 -5.44 -24.65
N ASN A 368 -22.66 -4.98 -25.51
CA ASN A 368 -22.80 -5.00 -26.97
C ASN A 368 -24.08 -4.32 -27.50
N GLY A 369 -24.64 -3.35 -26.76
CA GLY A 369 -25.91 -2.70 -27.09
C GLY A 369 -27.16 -3.55 -26.82
N ASN A 370 -27.03 -4.68 -26.12
CA ASN A 370 -28.13 -5.56 -25.75
C ASN A 370 -28.44 -5.44 -24.25
N THR A 371 -29.63 -5.86 -23.84
CA THR A 371 -29.99 -5.93 -22.42
C THR A 371 -29.06 -6.89 -21.67
N ASP A 372 -28.54 -6.44 -20.53
CA ASP A 372 -27.81 -7.31 -19.62
C ASP A 372 -28.75 -8.38 -19.06
N GLN A 373 -28.39 -9.64 -19.24
CA GLN A 373 -29.24 -10.77 -18.90
C GLN A 373 -29.14 -11.16 -17.41
N ASN A 374 -28.19 -10.61 -16.65
CA ASN A 374 -28.00 -10.93 -15.24
C ASN A 374 -27.87 -9.70 -14.33
N SER A 375 -28.99 -9.00 -14.13
CA SER A 375 -29.02 -7.82 -13.25
C SER A 375 -28.56 -7.99 -11.78
N SER A 376 -28.31 -9.21 -11.32
CA SER A 376 -27.82 -9.48 -9.96
C SER A 376 -26.34 -9.12 -9.74
N ASN A 377 -25.56 -9.05 -10.82
CA ASN A 377 -24.12 -8.76 -10.79
C ASN A 377 -23.80 -7.38 -11.42
N ASP A 378 -24.80 -6.63 -11.87
CA ASP A 378 -24.58 -5.35 -12.55
C ASP A 378 -24.08 -4.23 -11.63
N ASN A 379 -24.24 -4.34 -10.30
CA ASN A 379 -24.10 -3.20 -9.39
C ASN A 379 -23.00 -3.42 -8.35
N THR A 380 -22.22 -2.38 -8.09
CA THR A 380 -21.27 -2.33 -6.97
C THR A 380 -21.29 -0.94 -6.32
N SER A 381 -20.93 -0.88 -5.05
CA SER A 381 -20.79 0.39 -4.33
C SER A 381 -19.65 0.34 -3.33
N THR A 382 -18.97 1.47 -3.17
CA THR A 382 -17.89 1.63 -2.19
C THR A 382 -17.92 3.03 -1.61
N SER A 383 -17.07 3.31 -0.63
CA SER A 383 -16.95 4.66 -0.08
C SER A 383 -15.51 5.12 0.08
N PHE A 384 -15.29 6.42 -0.02
CA PHE A 384 -14.02 7.09 0.21
C PHE A 384 -14.22 8.32 1.10
N SER A 385 -13.18 8.69 1.84
CA SER A 385 -13.20 9.80 2.78
C SER A 385 -12.94 11.13 2.08
N GLN A 386 -13.58 12.19 2.56
CA GLN A 386 -13.11 13.55 2.28
C GLN A 386 -12.80 14.23 3.62
N TYR A 387 -11.50 14.47 3.85
CA TYR A 387 -10.99 14.79 5.18
C TYR A 387 -11.42 16.17 5.68
N ASP A 388 -11.56 17.18 4.80
CA ASP A 388 -11.98 18.54 5.20
C ASP A 388 -13.45 18.58 5.67
N ALA A 389 -14.34 17.89 4.96
CA ALA A 389 -15.75 17.73 5.28
C ALA A 389 -15.96 16.83 6.50
N ALA A 390 -15.01 15.94 6.79
CA ALA A 390 -14.93 15.20 8.04
C ALA A 390 -14.42 16.06 9.22
N GLY A 391 -13.98 17.30 8.97
CA GLY A 391 -13.44 18.19 9.98
C GLY A 391 -12.04 17.80 10.47
N GLN A 392 -11.30 17.01 9.67
CA GLN A 392 -9.98 16.48 10.00
C GLN A 392 -8.83 17.29 9.39
N VAL A 393 -9.14 18.36 8.65
CA VAL A 393 -8.13 19.23 8.02
C VAL A 393 -7.94 20.50 8.84
N GLN A 394 -6.72 20.67 9.37
CA GLN A 394 -6.35 21.90 10.06
C GLN A 394 -6.34 23.09 9.09
N SER A 395 -7.13 24.11 9.40
CA SER A 395 -7.27 25.32 8.60
C SER A 395 -6.38 26.46 9.11
N GLY A 396 -6.10 27.43 8.23
CA GLY A 396 -5.37 28.65 8.61
C GLY A 396 -3.85 28.49 8.65
N VAL A 397 -3.31 27.49 7.95
CA VAL A 397 -1.86 27.30 7.82
C VAL A 397 -1.25 28.43 6.99
N THR A 398 -0.17 29.01 7.51
CA THR A 398 0.57 30.09 6.85
C THR A 398 1.39 29.55 5.68
N VAL A 399 1.23 30.15 4.51
CA VAL A 399 1.95 29.79 3.28
C VAL A 399 3.45 30.02 3.47
N GLY A 400 4.31 29.25 2.79
CA GLY A 400 5.76 29.49 2.80
C GLY A 400 6.55 28.25 3.21
N ASN A 401 7.69 28.46 3.86
CA ASN A 401 8.57 27.37 4.26
C ASN A 401 8.06 26.72 5.56
N ILE A 402 7.76 25.43 5.54
CA ILE A 402 7.46 24.65 6.74
C ILE A 402 8.69 23.88 7.19
N THR A 403 8.79 23.66 8.49
CA THR A 403 9.90 22.93 9.12
C THR A 403 9.38 21.63 9.71
N ILE A 404 9.95 20.50 9.28
CA ILE A 404 9.72 19.17 9.85
C ILE A 404 10.90 18.81 10.75
N ASN A 405 10.62 18.59 12.02
CA ASN A 405 11.59 18.04 12.97
C ASN A 405 11.16 16.64 13.38
N VAL A 406 12.09 15.68 13.36
CA VAL A 406 11.86 14.30 13.78
C VAL A 406 12.94 13.88 14.75
N THR A 407 12.57 13.14 15.78
CA THR A 407 13.44 12.37 16.67
C THR A 407 12.92 10.95 16.65
N THR A 408 13.76 9.96 16.37
CA THR A 408 13.31 8.57 16.36
C THR A 408 13.64 7.85 17.66
N ASP A 409 13.05 6.69 17.87
CA ASP A 409 13.39 5.78 18.97
C ASP A 409 14.51 4.79 18.56
N GLN A 410 14.69 3.69 19.31
CA GLN A 410 15.76 2.72 19.06
C GLN A 410 15.71 2.05 17.68
N TYR A 411 14.55 1.96 17.03
CA TYR A 411 14.38 1.22 15.78
C TYR A 411 14.07 2.09 14.56
N GLY A 412 13.94 3.41 14.75
CA GLY A 412 13.58 4.28 13.64
C GLY A 412 14.51 4.29 12.41
N SER A 413 15.76 3.83 12.51
CA SER A 413 16.59 3.64 11.30
C SER A 413 16.08 2.55 10.37
N SER A 414 15.52 1.47 10.92
CA SER A 414 15.01 0.35 10.14
C SER A 414 13.53 0.43 9.84
N GLU A 415 12.74 1.25 10.53
CA GLU A 415 11.28 1.16 10.49
C GLU A 415 10.57 2.46 10.14
N ASN A 416 11.14 3.61 10.50
CA ASN A 416 10.45 4.88 10.32
C ASN A 416 10.73 5.50 8.95
N SER A 417 9.71 6.14 8.39
CA SER A 417 9.81 7.01 7.21
C SER A 417 8.69 8.03 7.23
N TRP A 418 8.77 9.09 6.40
CA TRP A 418 7.67 10.05 6.32
C TRP A 418 7.64 10.76 4.97
N GLU A 419 6.45 11.26 4.61
CA GLU A 419 6.17 11.96 3.36
C GLU A 419 5.25 13.15 3.61
N LEU A 420 5.56 14.28 2.97
CA LEU A 420 4.70 15.44 2.81
C LEU A 420 4.22 15.49 1.36
N MET A 421 2.91 15.47 1.15
CA MET A 421 2.30 15.45 -0.17
C MET A 421 1.23 16.53 -0.30
N ASP A 422 1.01 17.02 -1.52
CA ASP A 422 -0.17 17.83 -1.84
C ASP A 422 -1.41 16.95 -2.13
N ASP A 423 -2.59 17.59 -2.25
CA ASP A 423 -3.88 16.93 -2.53
C ASP A 423 -3.94 16.22 -3.91
N ASN A 424 -2.97 16.47 -4.81
CA ASN A 424 -2.85 15.75 -6.08
C ASN A 424 -1.92 14.53 -5.97
N GLY A 425 -1.38 14.23 -4.79
CA GLY A 425 -0.45 13.14 -4.54
C GLY A 425 1.00 13.44 -4.92
N ASN A 426 1.37 14.70 -5.19
CA ASN A 426 2.76 15.05 -5.46
C ASN A 426 3.55 15.11 -4.14
N ILE A 427 4.67 14.39 -4.07
CA ILE A 427 5.60 14.44 -2.93
C ILE A 427 6.36 15.77 -2.96
N ILE A 428 6.17 16.58 -1.92
CA ILE A 428 6.86 17.86 -1.72
C ILE A 428 8.17 17.64 -0.97
N ALA A 429 8.16 16.77 0.04
CA ALA A 429 9.34 16.36 0.78
C ALA A 429 9.13 14.96 1.38
N SER A 430 10.20 14.19 1.52
CA SER A 430 10.12 12.87 2.17
C SER A 430 11.48 12.45 2.73
N VAL A 431 11.44 11.48 3.64
CA VAL A 431 12.61 10.73 4.10
C VAL A 431 12.27 9.25 4.05
N ALA A 432 13.00 8.50 3.23
CA ALA A 432 12.80 7.07 3.06
C ALA A 432 13.30 6.27 4.26
N GLN A 433 12.69 5.10 4.49
CA GLN A 433 13.13 4.11 5.48
C GLN A 433 14.60 3.75 5.27
N GLY A 434 15.36 3.56 6.35
CA GLY A 434 16.82 3.36 6.28
C GLY A 434 17.65 4.65 6.32
N SER A 435 17.03 5.82 6.15
CA SER A 435 17.75 7.11 6.03
C SER A 435 17.83 7.90 7.33
N MET A 436 17.09 7.51 8.37
CA MET A 436 17.10 8.16 9.69
C MET A 436 18.02 7.43 10.66
N SER A 437 18.55 8.15 11.64
CA SER A 437 19.41 7.60 12.69
C SER A 437 18.60 7.22 13.92
N SER A 438 18.79 6.02 14.47
CA SER A 438 18.09 5.57 15.68
C SER A 438 18.44 6.41 16.93
N SER A 439 17.45 6.61 17.80
CA SER A 439 17.55 7.27 19.11
C SER A 439 18.12 8.68 19.07
N ALA A 440 17.89 9.40 17.98
CA ALA A 440 18.48 10.71 17.76
C ALA A 440 17.50 11.67 17.07
N PRO A 441 17.67 12.99 17.31
CA PRO A 441 17.06 14.01 16.47
C PRO A 441 17.69 13.96 15.07
N GLN A 442 16.85 14.05 14.06
CA GLN A 442 17.24 14.14 12.65
C GLN A 442 17.51 15.60 12.27
N ALA A 443 18.24 15.82 11.18
CA ALA A 443 18.37 17.15 10.60
C ALA A 443 16.98 17.68 10.21
N PRO A 444 16.64 18.94 10.55
CA PRO A 444 15.36 19.52 10.15
C PRO A 444 15.23 19.55 8.63
N VAL A 445 14.07 19.15 8.13
CA VAL A 445 13.75 19.25 6.69
C VAL A 445 12.81 20.42 6.49
N ASN A 446 13.17 21.27 5.52
CA ASN A 446 12.39 22.44 5.16
C ASN A 446 11.72 22.21 3.81
N ALA A 447 10.43 22.54 3.70
CA ALA A 447 9.63 22.34 2.49
C ALA A 447 8.77 23.57 2.22
N ASN A 448 8.73 24.04 0.97
CA ASN A 448 7.89 25.17 0.60
C ASN A 448 6.48 24.69 0.21
N ILE A 449 5.45 25.22 0.88
CA ILE A 449 4.04 24.96 0.58
C ILE A 449 3.37 26.18 -0.06
N GLN A 450 2.45 25.91 -0.98
CA GLN A 450 1.76 26.89 -1.81
C GLN A 450 0.46 27.36 -1.15
N ALA A 451 -0.03 28.53 -1.59
CA ALA A 451 -1.30 29.09 -1.15
C ALA A 451 -2.50 28.27 -1.65
N ASN A 452 -3.60 28.30 -0.88
CA ASN A 452 -4.88 27.63 -1.21
C ASN A 452 -4.72 26.16 -1.62
N THR A 453 -3.81 25.44 -0.97
CA THR A 453 -3.49 24.05 -1.27
C THR A 453 -3.63 23.22 0.00
N CYS A 454 -4.09 21.98 -0.15
CA CYS A 454 -4.18 21.02 0.95
C CYS A 454 -3.04 20.02 0.88
N TYR A 455 -2.60 19.60 2.07
CA TYR A 455 -1.43 18.76 2.25
C TYR A 455 -1.73 17.66 3.25
N SER A 456 -1.05 16.53 3.07
CA SER A 456 -0.95 15.46 4.07
C SER A 456 0.48 15.28 4.49
N PHE A 457 0.73 15.23 5.80
CA PHE A 457 1.96 14.72 6.36
C PHE A 457 1.70 13.31 6.88
N LYS A 458 2.40 12.32 6.32
CA LYS A 458 2.30 10.92 6.70
C LYS A 458 3.59 10.45 7.35
N PHE A 459 3.48 9.85 8.52
CA PHE A 459 4.57 9.21 9.24
C PHE A 459 4.32 7.71 9.30
N TYR A 460 5.28 6.91 8.85
CA TYR A 460 5.18 5.47 8.76
C TYR A 460 6.10 4.78 9.77
N ASP A 461 5.67 3.62 10.25
CA ASP A 461 6.43 2.70 11.07
C ASP A 461 6.18 1.27 10.61
N SER A 462 7.16 0.66 9.92
CA SER A 462 6.92 -0.61 9.22
C SER A 462 6.70 -1.81 10.15
N TYR A 463 7.14 -1.73 11.41
CA TYR A 463 6.95 -2.80 12.39
C TYR A 463 5.61 -2.68 13.13
N GLY A 464 5.07 -1.47 13.21
CA GLY A 464 3.74 -1.18 13.71
C GLY A 464 3.67 -0.94 15.21
N ASP A 465 4.81 -0.87 15.91
CA ASP A 465 4.85 -0.57 17.35
C ASP A 465 4.90 0.93 17.64
N GLY A 466 5.13 1.76 16.61
CA GLY A 466 5.06 3.21 16.64
C GLY A 466 6.43 3.86 16.83
N ILE A 467 6.48 4.98 17.57
CA ILE A 467 7.75 5.69 17.83
C ILE A 467 7.95 5.99 19.32
N CYS A 468 7.30 5.21 20.20
CA CYS A 468 7.35 5.45 21.63
C CYS A 468 7.49 4.18 22.47
N CYS A 469 7.76 4.48 23.74
CA CYS A 469 7.38 3.73 24.91
C CYS A 469 8.49 2.79 25.43
N SER A 470 8.45 1.51 25.10
CA SER A 470 9.39 0.53 25.67
C SER A 470 10.80 0.61 25.06
N TYR A 471 10.91 1.10 23.83
CA TYR A 471 12.13 1.12 23.03
C TYR A 471 12.66 2.53 22.76
N GLY A 472 12.35 3.48 23.64
CA GLY A 472 12.75 4.88 23.50
C GLY A 472 11.55 5.80 23.25
N GLN A 473 11.82 7.10 23.18
CA GLN A 473 10.80 8.12 22.93
C GLN A 473 11.23 8.92 21.70
N GLY A 474 10.57 8.66 20.58
CA GLY A 474 10.63 9.47 19.39
C GLY A 474 9.60 10.60 19.42
N SER A 475 9.70 11.54 18.50
CA SER A 475 8.70 12.57 18.27
C SER A 475 8.83 13.17 16.89
N TYR A 476 7.77 13.80 16.39
CA TYR A 476 7.87 14.69 15.24
C TYR A 476 7.03 15.94 15.46
N THR A 477 7.40 17.01 14.77
CA THR A 477 6.63 18.25 14.69
C THR A 477 6.75 18.82 13.28
N VAL A 478 5.63 19.29 12.74
CA VAL A 478 5.55 20.06 11.51
C VAL A 478 5.08 21.45 11.89
N THR A 479 5.86 22.45 11.52
CA THR A 479 5.61 23.84 11.88
C THR A 479 5.47 24.68 10.62
N ASP A 480 4.42 25.49 10.54
CA ASP A 480 4.19 26.38 9.41
C ASP A 480 5.18 27.57 9.39
N ALA A 481 5.10 28.39 8.35
CA ALA A 481 5.99 29.55 8.20
C ALA A 481 5.84 30.58 9.34
N SER A 482 4.73 30.62 10.07
CA SER A 482 4.55 31.51 11.22
C SER A 482 5.12 30.98 12.53
N GLY A 483 5.63 29.75 12.55
CA GLY A 483 6.05 29.07 13.77
C GLY A 483 4.92 28.30 14.48
N THR A 484 3.75 28.15 13.85
CA THR A 484 2.61 27.40 14.42
C THR A 484 2.77 25.91 14.14
N VAL A 485 2.62 25.05 15.15
CA VAL A 485 2.63 23.60 14.98
C VAL A 485 1.32 23.16 14.31
N ILE A 486 1.42 22.48 13.17
CA ILE A 486 0.30 22.03 12.34
C ILE A 486 0.13 20.51 12.31
N ALA A 487 1.16 19.78 12.73
CA ALA A 487 1.12 18.34 12.98
C ALA A 487 2.20 17.99 14.03
N GLY A 488 1.98 16.94 14.83
CA GLY A 488 2.99 16.52 15.80
C GLY A 488 2.62 15.31 16.63
N GLY A 489 3.66 14.59 17.07
CA GLY A 489 3.50 13.33 17.78
C GLY A 489 4.71 12.84 18.57
N GLY A 490 4.52 11.76 19.32
CA GLY A 490 5.58 10.94 19.94
C GLY A 490 6.00 11.26 21.39
N SER A 491 5.71 12.44 21.91
CA SER A 491 6.15 12.82 23.28
C SER A 491 5.34 12.22 24.45
N ASN A 492 4.38 11.34 24.17
CA ASN A 492 3.52 10.70 25.17
C ASN A 492 3.25 9.22 24.85
N THR A 493 2.67 8.47 25.80
CA THR A 493 2.41 7.02 25.66
C THR A 493 1.36 6.64 24.61
N SER A 494 0.79 7.62 23.89
CA SER A 494 -0.30 7.41 22.93
C SER A 494 0.21 7.23 21.48
N PHE A 495 1.53 7.31 21.27
CA PHE A 495 2.19 7.11 19.97
C PHE A 495 2.80 5.71 19.82
N SER A 496 2.05 4.71 20.26
CA SER A 496 2.34 3.29 20.06
C SER A 496 1.30 2.66 19.12
N ASN A 497 1.63 1.51 18.55
CA ASN A 497 0.72 0.65 17.78
C ASN A 497 0.15 1.31 16.52
N PHE A 498 1.00 1.83 15.64
CA PHE A 498 0.56 2.35 14.33
C PHE A 498 1.56 1.99 13.25
N ASN A 499 1.07 1.68 12.04
CA ASN A 499 1.92 1.55 10.86
C ASN A 499 1.99 2.85 10.05
N GLU A 500 0.92 3.64 10.13
CA GLU A 500 0.79 4.95 9.48
C GLU A 500 0.02 5.92 10.39
N ARG A 501 0.48 7.16 10.43
CA ARG A 501 -0.22 8.32 10.99
C ARG A 501 -0.23 9.43 9.96
N ALA A 502 -1.41 9.96 9.68
CA ALA A 502 -1.61 11.04 8.73
C ALA A 502 -2.23 12.26 9.43
N ASP A 503 -1.62 13.42 9.21
CA ASP A 503 -2.17 14.72 9.59
C ASP A 503 -2.45 15.53 8.32
N PHE A 504 -3.59 16.20 8.29
CA PHE A 504 -4.05 16.93 7.11
C PHE A 504 -4.20 18.41 7.43
N PHE A 505 -3.75 19.27 6.52
CA PHE A 505 -3.83 20.71 6.70
C PHE A 505 -3.99 21.47 5.40
N LYS A 506 -4.57 22.67 5.48
CA LYS A 506 -4.82 23.53 4.32
C LYS A 506 -4.31 24.94 4.51
N THR A 507 -3.64 25.45 3.49
CA THR A 507 -3.13 26.81 3.47
C THR A 507 -4.22 27.81 3.09
N GLY A 508 -4.21 28.96 3.76
CA GLY A 508 -5.02 30.10 3.34
C GLY A 508 -4.35 30.92 2.24
N SER A 509 -4.84 32.14 2.04
CA SER A 509 -4.19 33.16 1.20
C SER A 509 -3.21 34.05 1.99
N SER A 510 -3.10 33.84 3.30
CA SER A 510 -2.21 34.60 4.18
C SER A 510 -0.77 34.13 4.01
N THR A 511 0.06 34.99 3.44
CA THR A 511 1.52 34.86 3.50
C THR A 511 2.03 35.36 4.84
N PRO A 512 3.23 34.94 5.28
CA PRO A 512 3.87 35.50 6.47
C PRO A 512 3.97 37.02 6.32
N ALA A 513 3.75 37.75 7.41
CA ALA A 513 3.92 39.19 7.39
C ALA A 513 5.37 39.52 7.02
N ALA A 514 5.56 40.45 6.08
CA ALA A 514 6.89 40.88 5.67
C ALA A 514 7.70 41.31 6.90
N SER A 515 8.86 40.68 7.06
CA SER A 515 9.78 40.89 8.17
C SER A 515 11.16 41.10 7.57
N TRP A 516 12.12 41.71 8.27
CA TRP A 516 13.37 42.12 7.62
C TRP A 516 14.56 41.83 8.51
N ASN A 517 15.64 41.33 7.90
CA ASN A 517 16.95 41.15 8.52
C ASN A 517 17.96 42.10 7.90
N CYS A 518 18.92 42.54 8.70
CA CYS A 518 20.06 43.31 8.21
C CYS A 518 21.19 42.37 7.82
N ASP A 519 21.53 42.31 6.54
CA ASP A 519 22.70 41.60 6.05
C ASP A 519 23.59 42.57 5.25
N ASN A 520 24.79 42.82 5.78
CA ASN A 520 25.81 43.71 5.18
C ASN A 520 25.26 45.07 4.70
N GLY A 521 24.43 45.73 5.51
CA GLY A 521 23.87 47.05 5.21
C GLY A 521 22.62 47.03 4.31
N ASN A 522 22.15 45.85 3.90
CA ASN A 522 20.91 45.68 3.15
C ASN A 522 19.83 45.01 3.99
N CYS A 523 18.62 45.49 3.84
CA CYS A 523 17.44 44.86 4.42
C CYS A 523 16.88 43.81 3.48
N ILE A 524 16.94 42.56 3.93
CA ILE A 524 16.45 41.39 3.21
C ILE A 524 15.26 40.83 3.97
N ASP A 525 14.13 40.67 3.29
CA ASP A 525 12.99 39.94 3.84
C ASP A 525 13.25 38.44 3.68
N PRO A 526 13.35 37.66 4.77
CA PRO A 526 13.52 36.22 4.69
C PRO A 526 12.28 35.50 4.11
N GLY A 527 11.14 36.19 4.00
CA GLY A 527 9.91 35.67 3.39
C GLY A 527 9.14 34.67 4.25
N ASP A 528 9.61 34.42 5.47
CA ASP A 528 9.05 33.50 6.47
C ASP A 528 8.55 34.24 7.72
N GLY A 529 8.56 35.57 7.74
CA GLY A 529 8.13 36.35 8.91
C GLY A 529 9.11 36.32 10.09
N SER A 530 10.28 35.67 9.97
CA SER A 530 11.28 35.53 11.05
C SER A 530 12.21 36.74 11.20
N GLY A 531 12.09 37.73 10.33
CA GLY A 531 12.95 38.90 10.31
C GLY A 531 12.83 39.73 11.59
N ILE A 532 13.98 40.20 12.08
CA ILE A 532 14.10 40.95 13.35
C ILE A 532 13.24 42.23 13.35
N TYR A 533 13.03 42.83 12.18
CA TYR A 533 12.28 44.07 12.04
C TYR A 533 10.95 43.85 11.32
N GLY A 534 9.84 44.31 11.91
CA GLY A 534 8.50 44.18 11.32
C GLY A 534 8.21 45.13 10.15
N SER A 535 9.20 45.90 9.68
CA SER A 535 9.08 46.74 8.48
C SER A 535 10.43 47.05 7.86
N TYR A 536 10.43 47.29 6.54
CA TYR A 536 11.62 47.68 5.79
C TYR A 536 12.26 48.94 6.37
N THR A 537 11.45 49.92 6.79
CA THR A 537 11.94 51.18 7.36
C THR A 537 12.67 50.98 8.68
N GLN A 538 12.12 50.15 9.59
CA GLN A 538 12.80 49.83 10.86
C GLN A 538 14.11 49.10 10.62
N CYS A 539 14.13 48.15 9.69
CA CYS A 539 15.36 47.48 9.30
C CYS A 539 16.36 48.48 8.72
N MET A 540 15.97 49.34 7.79
CA MET A 540 16.90 50.28 7.16
C MET A 540 17.47 51.27 8.18
N SER A 541 16.67 51.72 9.15
CA SER A 541 17.17 52.58 10.23
C SER A 541 18.22 51.89 11.10
N ALA A 542 18.07 50.59 11.37
CA ALA A 542 19.03 49.81 12.16
C ALA A 542 20.20 49.26 11.34
N CYS A 543 20.01 49.00 10.05
CA CYS A 543 20.99 48.37 9.16
C CYS A 543 21.93 49.39 8.50
N ASN A 544 21.42 50.60 8.25
CA ASN A 544 22.21 51.76 7.86
C ASN A 544 22.59 52.64 9.07
N SER A 545 22.45 52.16 10.30
CA SER A 545 23.05 52.86 11.42
C SER A 545 24.57 52.72 11.30
N THR A 546 25.23 53.70 10.67
CA THR A 546 26.60 54.08 11.04
C THR A 546 26.56 54.79 12.39
N SER A 547 25.95 54.16 13.38
CA SER A 547 26.07 54.58 14.76
C SER A 547 27.46 54.18 15.19
N ILE A 548 28.35 55.17 15.13
CA ILE A 548 29.41 55.32 16.11
C ILE A 548 28.76 55.03 17.47
N ASN A 549 29.36 54.13 18.26
CA ASN A 549 28.91 53.85 19.62
C ASN A 549 28.55 55.17 20.30
N ASP A 550 27.26 55.41 20.51
CA ASP A 550 26.81 56.35 21.51
C ASP A 550 26.98 55.59 22.82
N ASP A 551 28.25 55.46 23.22
CA ASP A 551 28.61 55.15 24.59
C ASP A 551 27.87 56.20 25.40
N SER A 552 26.76 55.77 26.04
CA SER A 552 26.12 56.50 27.12
C SER A 552 27.23 57.13 27.96
N PHE A 553 27.38 58.45 27.88
CA PHE A 553 28.48 59.17 28.53
C PHE A 553 28.53 58.77 30.01
N LYS A 554 29.47 57.89 30.35
CA LYS A 554 29.61 57.38 31.72
C LYS A 554 30.11 58.51 32.60
N GLY A 555 29.18 59.17 33.27
CA GLY A 555 29.45 59.95 34.47
C GLY A 555 29.36 61.46 34.35
N ILE A 556 28.84 62.04 33.24
CA ILE A 556 28.50 63.47 33.18
C ILE A 556 26.98 63.64 33.12
N SER A 557 26.43 64.47 34.01
CA SER A 557 25.00 64.80 34.07
C SER A 557 24.80 66.30 34.20
N ILE A 558 23.91 66.87 33.38
CA ILE A 558 23.65 68.30 33.31
C ILE A 558 22.20 68.56 33.72
N PHE A 559 21.98 69.36 34.76
CA PHE A 559 20.63 69.64 35.25
C PHE A 559 20.50 70.96 36.02
N PRO A 560 19.32 71.57 36.05
CA PRO A 560 18.18 71.24 35.18
C PRO A 560 18.43 71.69 33.74
N ASN A 561 17.90 70.95 32.77
CA ASN A 561 17.83 71.36 31.37
C ASN A 561 16.40 71.07 30.88
N PRO A 562 15.53 72.07 30.70
CA PRO A 562 15.80 73.52 30.67
C PRO A 562 16.19 74.16 32.02
N ALA A 563 17.11 75.12 31.99
CA ALA A 563 17.63 75.86 33.14
C ALA A 563 17.02 77.26 33.26
N LYS A 564 16.85 77.78 34.49
CA LYS A 564 16.34 79.15 34.73
C LYS A 564 17.43 80.14 35.15
N ASN A 565 18.09 79.83 36.27
CA ASN A 565 19.08 80.70 36.91
C ASN A 565 20.45 80.05 37.04
N ILE A 566 20.50 78.73 37.16
CA ILE A 566 21.73 77.96 37.32
C ILE A 566 21.69 76.69 36.48
N ILE A 567 22.87 76.26 36.01
CA ILE A 567 23.11 74.95 35.42
C ILE A 567 24.10 74.23 36.34
N ASN A 568 23.79 73.02 36.77
CA ASN A 568 24.72 72.14 37.50
C ASN A 568 25.24 71.04 36.59
N ILE A 569 26.51 70.71 36.76
CA ILE A 569 27.22 69.67 36.05
C ILE A 569 27.81 68.72 37.10
N GLU A 570 27.31 67.49 37.13
CA GLU A 570 27.90 66.39 37.87
C GLU A 570 28.81 65.58 36.96
N GLY A 571 29.99 65.21 37.45
CA GLY A 571 31.03 64.50 36.68
C GLY A 571 32.43 65.03 36.96
N THR A 572 33.41 64.46 36.27
CA THR A 572 34.82 64.89 36.29
C THR A 572 35.14 65.60 34.99
N PHE A 573 35.64 66.82 35.07
CA PHE A 573 35.99 67.66 33.92
C PHE A 573 37.09 68.64 34.32
N GLU A 574 37.82 69.14 33.33
CA GLU A 574 38.87 70.15 33.51
C GLU A 574 38.29 71.56 33.38
N THR A 575 37.43 71.77 32.39
CA THR A 575 36.87 73.10 32.08
C THR A 575 35.52 72.97 31.39
N ILE A 576 34.64 73.91 31.65
CA ILE A 576 33.33 74.06 31.04
C ILE A 576 33.24 75.44 30.38
N GLN A 577 32.77 75.45 29.14
CA GLN A 577 32.57 76.64 28.34
C GLN A 577 31.13 76.70 27.84
N LEU A 578 30.45 77.82 28.07
CA LEU A 578 29.08 78.05 27.57
C LEU A 578 29.12 79.05 26.42
N TYR A 579 28.57 78.66 25.28
CA TYR A 579 28.48 79.47 24.07
C TYR A 579 27.02 79.78 23.72
N ASP A 580 26.76 80.96 23.13
CA ASP A 580 25.50 81.16 22.42
C ASP A 580 25.49 80.43 21.06
N ILE A 581 24.32 80.37 20.43
CA ILE A 581 24.14 79.75 19.10
C ILE A 581 24.97 80.41 17.98
N SER A 582 25.50 81.62 18.18
CA SER A 582 26.39 82.27 17.22
C SER A 582 27.86 81.89 17.41
N GLY A 583 28.15 81.04 18.41
CA GLY A 583 29.50 80.58 18.74
C GLY A 583 30.28 81.54 19.63
N LYS A 584 29.63 82.55 20.22
CA LYS A 584 30.30 83.47 21.15
C LYS A 584 30.40 82.85 22.53
N LEU A 585 31.61 82.80 23.08
CA LEU A 585 31.88 82.34 24.44
C LEU A 585 31.29 83.32 25.48
N LEU A 586 30.46 82.81 26.38
CA LEU A 586 29.76 83.58 27.41
C LEU A 586 30.29 83.29 28.81
N VAL A 587 30.63 82.03 29.09
CA VAL A 587 31.17 81.57 30.37
C VAL A 587 32.31 80.61 30.11
N ASN A 588 33.39 80.73 30.88
CA ASN A 588 34.48 79.75 30.93
C ASN A 588 34.82 79.50 32.40
N THR A 589 34.63 78.28 32.90
CA THR A 589 34.76 77.95 34.31
C THR A 589 35.16 76.50 34.53
N ASN A 590 35.75 76.18 35.68
CA ASN A 590 35.95 74.82 36.16
C ASN A 590 35.05 74.48 37.35
N TYR A 591 34.04 75.31 37.65
CA TYR A 591 33.06 75.04 38.70
C TYR A 591 31.92 74.16 38.19
N LYS A 592 31.37 73.33 39.08
CA LYS A 592 30.22 72.46 38.82
C LYS A 592 28.89 73.20 38.65
N THR A 593 28.84 74.49 38.94
CA THR A 593 27.63 75.30 38.84
C THR A 593 27.91 76.57 38.06
N ILE A 594 27.06 76.86 37.07
CA ILE A 594 27.12 78.06 36.23
C ILE A 594 25.92 78.94 36.54
N ASN A 595 26.15 80.19 36.91
CA ASN A 595 25.08 81.18 37.05
C ASN A 595 24.76 81.79 35.68
N ILE A 596 23.53 81.59 35.24
CA ILE A 596 23.00 82.04 33.94
C ILE A 596 21.88 83.08 34.10
N GLN A 597 21.67 83.62 35.31
CA GLN A 597 20.59 84.56 35.60
C GLN A 597 20.62 85.82 34.72
N ASN A 598 21.76 86.18 34.14
CA ASN A 598 21.91 87.35 33.27
C ASN A 598 21.87 87.03 31.76
N LEU A 599 21.71 85.75 31.37
CA LEU A 599 21.64 85.32 29.97
C LEU A 599 20.18 85.33 29.48
N SER A 600 19.94 85.62 28.20
CA SER A 600 18.58 85.63 27.63
C SER A 600 17.97 84.22 27.56
N GLU A 601 16.64 84.15 27.42
CA GLU A 601 15.98 82.90 27.05
C GLU A 601 16.48 82.44 25.66
N GLY A 602 16.79 81.15 25.54
CA GLY A 602 17.33 80.60 24.29
C GLY A 602 18.09 79.29 24.45
N ILE A 603 18.66 78.83 23.34
CA ILE A 603 19.50 77.64 23.28
C ILE A 603 20.97 78.06 23.41
N TYR A 604 21.75 77.28 24.14
CA TYR A 604 23.18 77.46 24.36
C TYR A 604 23.90 76.12 24.18
N LEU A 605 25.18 76.19 23.82
CA LEU A 605 26.06 75.02 23.70
C LEU A 605 27.02 74.99 24.89
N LEU A 606 27.01 73.88 25.62
CA LEU A 606 27.87 73.63 26.77
C LEU A 606 28.98 72.67 26.34
N HIS A 607 30.19 73.19 26.26
CA HIS A 607 31.40 72.43 25.97
C HIS A 607 32.03 72.01 27.29
N ILE A 608 32.10 70.72 27.57
CA ILE A 608 32.70 70.14 28.77
C ILE A 608 33.99 69.43 28.32
N VAL A 609 35.12 70.02 28.68
CA VAL A 609 36.45 69.48 28.39
C VAL A 609 36.86 68.56 29.53
N THR A 610 37.09 67.28 29.24
CA THR A 610 37.72 66.32 30.14
C THR A 610 39.18 66.12 29.73
N THR A 611 39.93 65.31 30.48
CA THR A 611 41.33 65.01 30.16
C THR A 611 41.49 64.26 28.84
N ASP A 612 40.46 63.54 28.41
CA ASP A 612 40.51 62.63 27.25
C ASP A 612 39.68 63.14 26.05
N GLU A 613 38.66 63.99 26.27
CA GLU A 613 37.72 64.39 25.22
C GLU A 613 37.00 65.73 25.46
N LEU A 614 36.39 66.27 24.40
CA LEU A 614 35.47 67.40 24.44
C LEU A 614 34.04 66.91 24.23
N ILE A 615 33.19 67.10 25.24
CA ILE A 615 31.76 66.77 25.19
C ILE A 615 30.97 68.05 24.90
N VAL A 616 30.05 68.02 23.94
CA VAL A 616 29.23 69.19 23.57
C VAL A 616 27.77 68.88 23.78
N GLU A 617 27.14 69.62 24.69
CA GLU A 617 25.76 69.41 25.11
C GLU A 617 24.89 70.64 24.87
N LYS A 618 23.63 70.40 24.49
CA LYS A 618 22.68 71.49 24.26
C LYS A 618 21.94 71.81 25.55
N VAL A 619 22.06 73.05 26.04
CA VAL A 619 21.30 73.53 27.20
C VAL A 619 20.29 74.59 26.78
N THR A 620 19.06 74.45 27.24
CA THR A 620 17.98 75.42 27.01
C THR A 620 17.82 76.28 28.25
N ILE A 621 17.87 77.60 28.09
CA ILE A 621 17.51 78.55 29.15
C ILE A 621 16.06 78.97 28.92
N SER A 622 15.19 78.70 29.89
CA SER A 622 13.76 79.06 29.86
C SER A 622 13.44 79.95 31.07
N LYS A 623 13.32 81.27 30.87
CA LYS A 623 13.11 82.21 31.97
C LYS A 623 11.63 82.40 32.31
#